data_AF-A0A1J0TZD2-F1
#
_entry.id   AF-A0A1J0TZD2-F1
#
_cell.length_a   1.000
_cell.length_b   1.000
_cell.length_c   1.000
_cell.angle_alpha   90.00
_cell.angle_beta   90.00
_cell.angle_gamma   90.00
#
_symmetry.space_group_name_H-M   'P 1'
#
loop_
_entity.id
_entity.type
_entity.pdbx_description
1 polymer ?
#
loop_
_entity_poly.entity_id
_entity_poly.type
_entity_poly.pdbx_seq_one_letter_code
_entity_poly.pdbx_strand_id
1 'polypeptide(L)'
;MEIINIRSYLKKIKWHLLWLLAALGLVTIIFLIIFLLQKKMSAQDKLMYCSIFIVINLLLLFINYLIIKNPFVFSKIYHYDNDKNRLSLSLYFYIFVFIITLVFFFLTIVSIQLILKTTFNNAIKQLWYAGLGYALWSCSIIGGFNTVNLIILNRPIPPSKTTA
;
A
#
# COMPACT_ATOMS: atom_id res chain seq x y z
N MET A 1 -14.50 -22.78 -10.33
CA MET A 1 -14.14 -22.07 -9.08
C MET A 1 -15.37 -22.12 -8.22
N GLU A 2 -15.35 -22.85 -7.09
CA GLU A 2 -16.49 -22.80 -6.17
C GLU A 2 -16.75 -21.34 -5.80
N ILE A 3 -17.96 -20.84 -6.02
CA ILE A 3 -18.39 -19.46 -5.70
C ILE A 3 -18.52 -19.28 -4.18
N ILE A 4 -17.86 -20.16 -3.42
CA ILE A 4 -17.89 -20.22 -1.97
C ILE A 4 -16.89 -19.17 -1.44
N ASN A 5 -17.51 -18.11 -0.91
CA ASN A 5 -17.08 -17.32 0.24
C ASN A 5 -16.10 -16.15 0.08
N ILE A 6 -15.96 -15.53 -1.11
CA ILE A 6 -15.39 -14.16 -1.20
C ILE A 6 -16.09 -13.23 -0.19
N ARG A 7 -17.43 -13.30 -0.06
CA ARG A 7 -18.17 -12.52 0.94
C ARG A 7 -17.77 -12.83 2.39
N SER A 8 -17.46 -14.09 2.73
CA SER A 8 -17.02 -14.46 4.07
C SER A 8 -15.60 -13.94 4.36
N TYR A 9 -14.70 -14.05 3.38
CA TYR A 9 -13.36 -13.48 3.44
C TYR A 9 -13.40 -11.95 3.61
N LEU A 10 -14.23 -11.26 2.84
CA LEU A 10 -14.43 -9.81 2.97
C LEU A 10 -14.98 -9.40 4.33
N LYS A 11 -15.85 -10.21 4.95
CA LYS A 11 -16.33 -9.97 6.33
C LYS A 11 -15.20 -10.09 7.35
N LYS A 12 -14.27 -11.03 7.18
CA LYS A 12 -13.11 -11.20 8.10
C LYS A 12 -12.18 -9.98 8.09
N ILE A 13 -11.95 -9.39 6.92
CA ILE A 13 -10.97 -8.29 6.74
C ILE A 13 -11.60 -6.89 6.72
N LYS A 14 -12.91 -6.77 6.99
CA LYS A 14 -13.65 -5.51 6.83
C LYS A 14 -13.08 -4.33 7.63
N TRP A 15 -12.50 -4.62 8.80
CA TRP A 15 -11.90 -3.62 9.69
C TRP A 15 -10.44 -3.33 9.38
N HIS A 16 -9.76 -4.16 8.58
CA HIS A 16 -8.33 -4.01 8.33
C HIS A 16 -8.02 -2.78 7.51
N LEU A 17 -8.91 -2.40 6.60
CA LEU A 17 -8.74 -1.15 5.87
C LEU A 17 -8.82 0.07 6.80
N LEU A 18 -9.63 0.01 7.87
CA LEU A 18 -9.68 1.05 8.90
C LEU A 18 -8.36 1.09 9.68
N TRP A 19 -7.80 -0.07 10.03
CA TRP A 19 -6.48 -0.15 10.66
C TRP A 19 -5.37 0.39 9.76
N LEU A 20 -5.42 0.12 8.45
CA LEU A 20 -4.49 0.70 7.48
C LEU A 20 -4.62 2.21 7.41
N LEU A 21 -5.85 2.74 7.35
CA LEU A 21 -6.11 4.17 7.39
C LEU A 21 -5.54 4.80 8.68
N ALA A 22 -5.79 4.20 9.84
CA ALA A 22 -5.26 4.69 11.12
C ALA A 22 -3.73 4.67 11.16
N ALA A 23 -3.10 3.58 10.69
CA ALA A 23 -1.65 3.46 10.63
C ALA A 23 -1.02 4.49 9.69
N LEU A 24 -1.56 4.65 8.48
CA LEU A 24 -1.09 5.66 7.53
C LEU A 24 -1.32 7.09 8.05
N GLY A 25 -2.44 7.33 8.73
CA GLY A 25 -2.72 8.61 9.39
C GLY A 25 -1.69 8.93 10.48
N LEU A 26 -1.38 7.97 11.36
CA LEU A 26 -0.37 8.13 12.40
C LEU A 26 1.01 8.42 11.80
N VAL A 27 1.43 7.65 10.79
CA VAL A 27 2.71 7.86 10.10
C VAL A 27 2.76 9.23 9.43
N THR A 28 1.65 9.67 8.82
CA THR A 28 1.52 11.01 8.24
C THR A 28 1.73 12.08 9.30
N ILE A 29 1.09 11.98 10.47
CA ILE A 29 1.26 12.95 11.56
C ILE A 29 2.71 13.00 12.03
N ILE A 30 3.36 11.85 12.20
CA ILE A 30 4.78 11.78 12.60
C ILE A 30 5.66 12.51 11.58
N PHE A 31 5.48 12.24 10.29
CA PHE A 31 6.26 12.89 9.23
C PHE A 31 6.00 14.40 9.15
N LEU A 32 4.75 14.84 9.32
CA LEU A 32 4.40 16.26 9.39
C LEU A 32 5.16 16.96 10.53
N ILE A 33 5.19 16.36 11.72
CA ILE A 33 5.92 16.89 12.87
C ILE A 33 7.42 16.99 12.56
N ILE A 34 8.02 15.94 11.99
CA ILE A 34 9.45 15.91 11.62
C ILE A 34 9.77 17.05 10.63
N PHE A 35 8.97 17.22 9.58
CA PHE A 35 9.18 18.30 8.60
C PHE A 35 8.98 19.69 9.19
N LEU A 36 7.99 19.88 10.07
CA LEU A 36 7.79 21.16 10.76
C LEU A 36 9.01 21.53 11.60
N LEU A 37 9.62 20.57 12.31
CA LEU A 37 10.79 20.75 13.16
C LEU A 37 12.11 20.96 12.37
N GLN A 38 12.17 20.66 11.07
CA GLN A 38 13.36 20.90 10.26
C GLN A 38 13.61 22.41 10.06
N LYS A 39 14.62 22.96 10.74
CA LYS A 39 14.93 24.41 10.68
C LYS A 39 15.58 24.86 9.36
N LYS A 40 16.20 23.95 8.61
CA LYS A 40 17.00 24.27 7.41
C LYS A 40 16.18 24.36 6.11
N MET A 41 14.87 24.17 6.19
CA MET A 41 14.00 24.00 5.02
C MET A 41 12.98 25.15 4.96
N SER A 42 12.74 25.68 3.77
CA SER A 42 11.77 26.77 3.59
C SER A 42 10.35 26.31 3.94
N ALA A 43 9.49 27.23 4.36
CA ALA A 43 8.09 26.93 4.66
C ALA A 43 7.33 26.37 3.44
N GLN A 44 7.66 26.88 2.25
CA GLN A 44 7.08 26.44 0.99
C GLN A 44 7.47 25.00 0.67
N ASP A 45 8.76 24.65 0.82
CA ASP A 45 9.21 23.28 0.58
C ASP A 45 8.54 22.32 1.57
N LYS A 46 8.52 22.67 2.88
CA LYS A 46 7.85 21.85 3.90
C LYS A 46 6.40 21.53 3.51
N LEU A 47 5.63 22.55 3.14
CA LEU A 47 4.25 22.38 2.70
C LEU A 47 4.16 21.41 1.51
N MET A 48 5.04 21.55 0.52
CA MET A 48 4.99 20.70 -0.66
C MET A 48 5.31 19.23 -0.35
N TYR A 49 6.36 18.95 0.43
CA TYR A 49 6.68 17.57 0.84
C TYR A 49 5.56 16.95 1.68
N CYS A 50 4.95 17.74 2.57
CA CYS A 50 3.79 17.31 3.36
C CYS A 50 2.59 16.94 2.46
N SER A 51 2.26 17.79 1.49
CA SER A 51 1.17 17.54 0.54
C SER A 51 1.43 16.30 -0.31
N ILE A 52 2.64 16.14 -0.84
CA ILE A 52 3.04 14.96 -1.62
C ILE A 52 2.89 13.69 -0.76
N PHE A 53 3.36 13.71 0.48
CA PHE A 53 3.29 12.55 1.38
C PHE A 53 1.84 12.14 1.69
N ILE A 54 0.96 13.12 1.97
CA ILE A 54 -0.47 12.88 2.19
C ILE A 54 -1.11 12.24 0.95
N VAL A 55 -0.87 12.81 -0.23
CA VAL A 55 -1.43 12.31 -1.49
C VAL A 55 -0.98 10.88 -1.76
N ILE A 56 0.30 10.57 -1.56
CA ILE A 56 0.83 9.22 -1.73
C ILE A 56 0.15 8.23 -0.78
N ASN A 57 0.01 8.56 0.51
CA ASN A 57 -0.65 7.67 1.46
C ASN A 57 -2.13 7.44 1.13
N LEU A 58 -2.84 8.47 0.65
CA LEU A 58 -4.23 8.32 0.18
C LEU A 58 -4.32 7.42 -1.06
N LEU A 59 -3.40 7.55 -2.02
CA LEU A 59 -3.33 6.66 -3.19
C LEU A 59 -3.04 5.22 -2.77
N LEU A 60 -2.11 5.00 -1.84
CA LEU A 60 -1.80 3.65 -1.32
C LEU A 60 -2.99 3.03 -0.58
N LEU A 61 -3.72 3.83 0.20
CA LEU A 61 -4.96 3.39 0.83
C LEU A 61 -6.02 3.03 -0.22
N PHE A 62 -6.17 3.85 -1.25
CA PHE A 62 -7.13 3.62 -2.33
C PHE A 62 -6.81 2.35 -3.13
N ILE A 63 -5.53 2.10 -3.45
CA ILE A 63 -5.10 0.85 -4.10
C ILE A 63 -5.48 -0.37 -3.24
N ASN A 64 -5.17 -0.33 -1.94
CA ASN A 64 -5.53 -1.42 -1.03
C ASN A 64 -7.05 -1.56 -0.85
N TYR A 65 -7.80 -0.46 -0.86
CA TYR A 65 -9.25 -0.47 -0.89
C TYR A 65 -9.75 -1.21 -2.13
N LEU A 66 -9.23 -0.90 -3.32
CA LEU A 66 -9.61 -1.55 -4.57
C LEU A 66 -9.31 -3.05 -4.54
N ILE A 67 -8.14 -3.46 -4.04
CA ILE A 67 -7.77 -4.88 -3.91
C ILE A 67 -8.79 -5.63 -3.06
N ILE A 68 -9.18 -5.06 -1.91
CA ILE A 68 -10.14 -5.71 -1.00
C ILE A 68 -11.56 -5.65 -1.57
N LYS A 69 -12.02 -4.48 -2.01
CA LYS A 69 -13.45 -4.27 -2.30
C LYS A 69 -13.86 -4.73 -3.69
N ASN A 70 -12.93 -4.78 -4.64
CA ASN A 70 -13.24 -5.26 -5.98
C ASN A 70 -13.07 -6.79 -6.03
N PRO A 71 -14.17 -7.56 -6.16
CA PRO A 71 -14.10 -9.03 -6.13
C PRO A 71 -13.27 -9.63 -7.27
N PHE A 72 -13.23 -8.97 -8.43
CA PHE A 72 -12.43 -9.41 -9.56
C PHE A 72 -10.93 -9.25 -9.28
N VAL A 73 -10.53 -8.09 -8.77
CA VAL A 73 -9.13 -7.85 -8.36
C VAL A 73 -8.74 -8.77 -7.21
N PHE A 74 -9.62 -8.93 -6.21
CA PHE A 74 -9.41 -9.84 -5.10
C PHE A 74 -9.15 -11.27 -5.57
N SER A 75 -9.98 -11.81 -6.46
CA SER A 75 -9.81 -13.18 -7.00
C SER A 75 -8.55 -13.37 -7.84
N LYS A 76 -8.02 -12.28 -8.42
CA LYS A 76 -6.74 -12.32 -9.15
C LYS A 76 -5.56 -12.28 -8.20
N ILE A 77 -5.66 -11.57 -7.08
CA ILE A 77 -4.58 -11.43 -6.09
C ILE A 77 -4.53 -12.64 -5.15
N TYR A 78 -5.69 -13.09 -4.67
CA TYR A 78 -5.83 -14.21 -3.74
C TYR A 78 -6.30 -15.45 -4.49
N HIS A 79 -5.43 -16.46 -4.56
CA HIS A 79 -5.72 -17.75 -5.16
C HIS A 79 -5.91 -18.81 -4.08
N TYR A 80 -6.98 -19.59 -4.16
CA TYR A 80 -7.21 -20.72 -3.27
C TYR A 80 -6.57 -21.98 -3.84
N ASP A 81 -5.57 -22.52 -3.13
CA ASP A 81 -4.89 -23.77 -3.44
C ASP A 81 -5.67 -24.92 -2.78
N ASN A 82 -6.37 -25.70 -3.62
CA ASN A 82 -7.18 -26.84 -3.17
C ASN A 82 -6.33 -27.95 -2.54
N ASP A 83 -5.11 -28.16 -3.02
CA ASP A 83 -4.23 -29.24 -2.53
C ASP A 83 -3.73 -28.91 -1.12
N LYS A 84 -3.49 -27.61 -0.86
CA LYS A 84 -3.03 -27.14 0.46
C LYS A 84 -4.16 -26.65 1.36
N ASN A 85 -5.41 -26.60 0.88
CA ASN A 85 -6.56 -25.99 1.54
C ASN A 85 -6.26 -24.59 2.10
N ARG A 86 -5.51 -23.76 1.36
CA ARG A 86 -5.03 -22.44 1.81
C ARG A 86 -5.10 -21.40 0.70
N LEU A 87 -5.35 -20.15 1.08
CA LEU A 87 -5.16 -19.00 0.21
C LEU A 87 -3.67 -18.69 0.07
N SER A 88 -3.27 -18.32 -1.15
CA SER A 88 -1.94 -17.83 -1.49
C SER A 88 -2.06 -16.54 -2.31
N LEU A 89 -0.98 -15.76 -2.37
CA LEU A 89 -0.88 -14.62 -3.28
C LEU A 89 -0.43 -15.12 -4.65
N SER A 90 -1.13 -14.73 -5.70
CA SER A 90 -0.80 -15.14 -7.06
C SER A 90 0.42 -14.38 -7.60
N LEU A 91 1.04 -14.89 -8.67
CA LEU A 91 2.10 -14.18 -9.39
C LEU A 91 1.64 -12.78 -9.87
N TYR A 92 0.36 -12.64 -10.22
CA TYR A 92 -0.23 -11.36 -10.62
C TYR A 92 -0.09 -10.30 -9.53
N PHE A 93 -0.20 -10.66 -8.25
CA PHE A 93 -0.01 -9.73 -7.14
C PHE A 93 1.41 -9.13 -7.14
N TYR A 94 2.43 -9.97 -7.29
CA TYR A 94 3.83 -9.53 -7.27
C TYR A 94 4.16 -8.62 -8.46
N ILE A 95 3.66 -8.97 -9.65
CA ILE A 95 3.80 -8.14 -10.85
C ILE A 95 3.08 -6.80 -10.66
N PHE A 96 1.86 -6.82 -10.12
CA PHE A 96 1.08 -5.62 -9.84
C PHE A 96 1.80 -4.67 -8.86
N VAL A 97 2.31 -5.20 -7.74
CA VAL A 97 3.08 -4.42 -6.76
C VAL A 97 4.33 -3.84 -7.42
N PHE A 98 5.07 -4.63 -8.20
CA PHE A 98 6.26 -4.17 -8.91
C PHE A 98 5.97 -3.00 -9.86
N ILE A 99 4.91 -3.11 -10.68
CA ILE A 99 4.51 -2.05 -11.60
C ILE A 99 4.14 -0.77 -10.84
N ILE A 100 3.32 -0.88 -9.78
CA ILE A 100 2.95 0.28 -8.98
C ILE A 100 4.17 0.93 -8.32
N THR A 101 5.06 0.13 -7.77
CA THR A 101 6.31 0.60 -7.17
C THR A 101 7.19 1.36 -8.17
N LEU A 102 7.31 0.87 -9.42
CA LEU A 102 8.00 1.60 -10.48
C LEU A 102 7.31 2.92 -10.83
N VAL A 103 5.98 2.92 -10.93
CA VAL A 103 5.20 4.14 -11.20
C VAL A 103 5.45 5.18 -10.11
N PHE A 104 5.40 4.80 -8.83
CA PHE A 104 5.72 5.72 -7.72
C PHE A 104 7.17 6.21 -7.75
N PHE A 105 8.12 5.35 -8.10
CA PHE A 105 9.52 5.74 -8.27
C PHE A 105 9.66 6.85 -9.30
N PHE A 106 9.18 6.63 -10.53
CA PHE A 106 9.31 7.60 -11.62
C PHE A 106 8.50 8.88 -11.37
N LEU A 107 7.27 8.76 -10.86
CA LEU A 107 6.46 9.94 -10.52
C LEU A 107 7.14 10.82 -9.47
N THR A 108 7.78 10.21 -8.48
CA THR A 108 8.54 10.96 -7.46
C THR A 108 9.69 11.73 -8.11
N ILE A 109 10.49 11.06 -8.96
CA ILE A 109 11.62 11.70 -9.64
C ILE A 109 11.15 12.83 -10.57
N VAL A 110 10.09 12.61 -11.34
CA VAL A 110 9.51 13.65 -12.22
C VAL A 110 8.98 14.82 -11.40
N SER A 111 8.29 14.56 -10.30
CA SER A 111 7.79 15.63 -9.42
C SER A 111 8.94 16.48 -8.89
N ILE A 112 10.00 15.84 -8.39
CA ILE A 112 11.20 16.51 -7.89
C ILE A 112 11.91 17.30 -9.00
N GLN A 113 12.01 16.75 -10.22
CA GLN A 113 12.60 17.44 -11.36
C GLN A 113 11.88 18.77 -11.64
N LEU A 114 10.54 18.74 -11.66
CA LEU A 114 9.71 19.93 -11.89
C LEU A 114 9.89 20.97 -10.77
N ILE A 115 9.97 20.51 -9.53
CA ILE A 115 10.17 21.36 -8.34
C ILE A 115 11.51 22.09 -8.38
N LEU A 116 12.60 21.32 -8.61
CA LEU A 116 13.96 21.84 -8.58
C LEU A 116 14.37 22.52 -9.90
N LYS A 117 13.48 22.51 -10.91
CA LYS A 117 13.75 23.04 -12.26
C LYS A 117 15.07 22.53 -12.84
N THR A 118 15.35 21.25 -12.62
CA THR A 118 16.59 20.59 -13.06
C THR A 118 16.35 19.62 -14.21
N THR A 119 17.41 19.06 -14.79
CA THR A 119 17.29 18.02 -15.80
C THR A 119 17.01 16.67 -15.15
N PHE A 120 16.23 15.81 -15.82
CA PHE A 120 15.88 14.47 -15.30
C PHE A 120 17.12 13.63 -14.94
N ASN A 121 18.17 13.69 -15.77
CA ASN A 121 19.41 12.97 -15.52
C ASN A 121 20.09 13.42 -14.20
N ASN A 122 20.12 14.73 -13.93
CA ASN A 122 20.65 15.25 -12.68
C ASN A 122 19.73 14.92 -11.49
N ALA A 123 18.41 15.00 -11.67
CA ALA A 123 17.44 14.60 -10.65
C ALA A 123 17.60 13.13 -10.25
N ILE A 124 17.77 12.22 -11.21
CA ILE A 124 18.05 10.80 -10.93
C ILE A 124 19.36 10.66 -10.17
N LYS A 125 20.47 11.20 -10.69
CA LYS A 125 21.79 11.02 -10.06
C LYS A 125 21.84 11.48 -8.62
N GLN A 126 21.16 12.60 -8.32
CA GLN A 126 21.20 13.21 -7.00
C GLN A 126 20.11 12.72 -6.06
N LEU A 127 18.94 12.30 -6.57
CA LEU A 127 17.75 12.09 -5.73
C LEU A 127 17.06 10.73 -5.97
N TRP A 128 17.74 9.78 -6.63
CA TRP A 128 17.24 8.41 -6.80
C TRP A 128 16.87 7.75 -5.47
N TYR A 129 17.58 8.06 -4.37
CA TYR A 129 17.29 7.52 -3.05
C TYR A 129 15.92 7.96 -2.52
N ALA A 130 15.47 9.18 -2.86
CA ALA A 130 14.14 9.65 -2.48
C ALA A 130 13.08 8.86 -3.24
N GLY A 131 13.25 8.72 -4.56
CA GLY A 131 12.40 7.86 -5.39
C GLY A 131 12.34 6.42 -4.87
N LEU A 132 13.50 5.85 -4.51
CA LEU A 132 13.62 4.50 -3.95
C LEU A 132 12.89 4.39 -2.60
N GLY A 133 13.00 5.41 -1.74
CA GLY A 133 12.30 5.46 -0.46
C GLY A 133 10.79 5.38 -0.61
N TYR A 134 10.21 6.20 -1.51
CA TYR A 134 8.76 6.15 -1.79
C TYR A 134 8.33 4.84 -2.48
N ALA A 135 9.19 4.29 -3.34
CA ALA A 135 8.96 3.00 -3.98
C ALA A 135 8.90 1.85 -2.95
N LEU A 136 9.88 1.80 -2.04
CA LEU A 136 9.94 0.82 -0.95
C LEU A 136 8.78 1.01 0.04
N TRP A 137 8.41 2.25 0.35
CA TRP A 137 7.23 2.55 1.18
C TRP A 137 5.96 1.99 0.54
N SER A 138 5.75 2.27 -0.75
CA SER A 138 4.59 1.77 -1.52
C SER A 138 4.54 0.25 -1.54
N CYS A 139 5.69 -0.40 -1.80
CA CYS A 139 5.81 -1.85 -1.76
C CYS A 139 5.48 -2.41 -0.38
N SER A 140 5.98 -1.79 0.69
CA SER A 140 5.75 -2.22 2.08
C SER A 140 4.28 -2.09 2.46
N ILE A 141 3.61 -1.01 2.06
CA ILE A 141 2.20 -0.79 2.36
C ILE A 141 1.31 -1.76 1.59
N ILE A 142 1.48 -1.90 0.27
CA ILE A 142 0.64 -2.82 -0.53
C ILE A 142 1.00 -4.28 -0.23
N GLY A 143 2.29 -4.62 -0.29
CA GLY A 143 2.82 -5.95 -0.02
C GLY A 143 2.52 -6.42 1.40
N GLY A 144 2.92 -5.63 2.40
CA GLY A 144 2.77 -5.95 3.81
C GLY A 144 1.32 -6.08 4.22
N PHE A 145 0.46 -5.14 3.82
CA PHE A 145 -0.97 -5.19 4.16
C PHE A 145 -1.66 -6.43 3.59
N ASN A 146 -1.43 -6.75 2.31
CA ASN A 146 -2.05 -7.93 1.70
C ASN A 146 -1.49 -9.25 2.24
N THR A 147 -0.23 -9.26 2.67
CA THR A 147 0.38 -10.41 3.37
C THR A 147 -0.23 -10.61 4.76
N VAL A 148 -0.43 -9.54 5.54
CA VAL A 148 -1.12 -9.62 6.84
C VAL A 148 -2.56 -10.11 6.66
N ASN A 149 -3.27 -9.62 5.64
CA ASN A 149 -4.60 -10.13 5.30
C ASN A 149 -4.58 -11.62 4.96
N LEU A 150 -3.59 -12.08 4.17
CA LEU A 150 -3.44 -13.51 3.83
C LEU A 150 -3.31 -14.38 5.08
N ILE A 151 -2.45 -13.97 6.02
CA ILE A 151 -2.25 -14.70 7.29
C ILE A 151 -3.58 -14.84 8.05
N ILE A 152 -4.38 -13.78 8.12
CA ILE A 152 -5.64 -13.77 8.85
C ILE A 152 -6.71 -14.58 8.13
N LEU A 153 -6.77 -14.47 6.80
CA LEU A 153 -7.73 -15.21 5.98
C LEU A 153 -7.52 -16.74 6.09
N ASN A 154 -6.26 -17.16 6.19
CA ASN A 154 -5.86 -18.56 6.38
C ASN A 154 -6.03 -19.08 7.82
N ARG A 155 -6.36 -18.23 8.80
CA ARG A 155 -6.69 -18.73 10.14
C ARG A 155 -8.02 -19.50 10.10
N PRO A 156 -8.08 -20.72 10.67
CA PRO A 156 -9.29 -21.51 10.72
C PRO A 156 -10.42 -20.72 11.39
N ILE A 157 -11.63 -20.84 10.85
CA ILE A 157 -12.82 -20.28 11.50
C ILE A 157 -13.06 -21.17 12.72
N PRO A 158 -13.09 -20.61 13.96
CA PRO A 158 -13.41 -21.41 15.12
C PRO A 158 -14.77 -22.08 14.89
N PRO A 159 -14.94 -23.36 15.26
CA PRO A 159 -16.20 -24.06 15.05
C PRO A 159 -17.32 -23.23 15.68
N SER A 160 -18.39 -22.98 14.93
CA SER A 160 -19.59 -22.36 15.49
C SER A 160 -20.01 -23.24 16.65
N LYS A 161 -20.21 -22.66 17.85
CA LYS A 161 -20.82 -23.39 18.96
C LYS A 161 -22.13 -23.97 18.45
N THR A 162 -22.15 -25.27 18.20
CA THR A 162 -23.37 -26.04 18.01
C THR A 162 -24.09 -25.92 19.35
N THR A 163 -25.11 -25.09 19.41
CA THR A 163 -26.13 -25.18 20.44
C THR A 163 -26.77 -26.55 20.26
N ALA A 164 -26.33 -27.50 21.08
CA ALA A 164 -26.98 -28.79 21.27
C ALA A 164 -28.34 -28.60 21.97
#